data_AF-M5AGJ5-F1
#
_entry.id   AF-M5AGJ5-F1
#
_cell.length_a   1.000
_cell.length_b   1.000
_cell.length_c   1.000
_cell.angle_alpha   90.00
_cell.angle_beta   90.00
_cell.angle_gamma   90.00
#
_symmetry.space_group_name_H-M   'P 1'
#
loop_
_entity.id
_entity.type
_entity.pdbx_description
1 polymer ?
#
loop_
_entity_poly.entity_id
_entity_poly.type
_entity_poly.pdbx_seq_one_letter_code
_entity_poly.pdbx_strand_id
1 'polypeptide(L)' 'MSQELTDLAEAIITYQKKYDKTDGEMAFGSRISVERFHAIKTGELQPTSDEQRSLQSFITTKP' A
#
# COMPACT_ATOMS: atom_id res chain seq x y z
N MET A 1 10.94 -11.48 10.78
CA MET A 1 10.51 -10.19 10.20
C MET A 1 9.84 -10.41 8.86
N SER A 2 8.80 -11.24 8.82
CA SER A 2 8.11 -11.64 7.58
C SER A 2 6.58 -11.46 7.68
N GLN A 3 6.04 -11.32 8.89
CA GLN A 3 4.60 -11.16 9.12
C GLN A 3 4.11 -9.75 8.70
N GLU A 4 4.81 -8.69 9.14
CA GLU A 4 4.32 -7.31 8.96
C GLU A 4 4.22 -6.86 7.49
N LEU A 5 5.03 -7.44 6.59
CA LEU A 5 4.97 -7.15 5.16
C LEU A 5 3.78 -7.83 4.48
N THR A 6 3.48 -9.07 4.90
CA THR A 6 2.27 -9.78 4.47
C THR A 6 1.03 -9.03 4.92
N ASP A 7 1.05 -8.50 6.14
CA ASP A 7 -0.05 -7.72 6.71
C ASP A 7 -0.30 -6.41 5.94
N LEU A 8 0.75 -5.72 5.48
CA LEU A 8 0.61 -4.48 4.70
C LEU A 8 0.00 -4.73 3.32
N ALA A 9 0.51 -5.70 2.57
CA ALA A 9 0.01 -6.01 1.22
C ALA A 9 -1.47 -6.44 1.28
N GLU A 10 -1.84 -7.26 2.26
CA GLU A 10 -3.21 -7.68 2.48
C GLU A 10 -4.13 -6.50 2.87
N ALA A 11 -3.66 -5.59 3.72
CA ALA A 11 -4.39 -4.38 4.08
C ALA A 11 -4.62 -3.46 2.87
N ILE A 12 -3.61 -3.30 2.01
CA ILE A 12 -3.72 -2.53 0.75
C ILE A 12 -4.79 -3.14 -0.16
N ILE A 13 -4.71 -4.46 -0.41
CA ILE A 13 -5.66 -5.16 -1.29
C ILE A 13 -7.09 -5.04 -0.73
N THR A 14 -7.24 -5.15 0.58
CA THR A 14 -8.53 -5.02 1.26
C THR A 14 -9.11 -3.61 1.11
N TYR A 15 -8.28 -2.58 1.30
CA TYR A 15 -8.69 -1.19 1.12
C TYR A 15 -9.11 -0.91 -0.33
N GLN A 16 -8.33 -1.37 -1.31
CA GLN A 16 -8.65 -1.23 -2.73
C GLN A 16 -10.00 -1.85 -3.07
N LYS A 17 -10.25 -3.08 -2.63
CA LYS A 17 -11.52 -3.78 -2.83
C LYS A 17 -12.69 -3.07 -2.14
N LYS A 18 -12.47 -2.55 -0.93
CA LYS A 18 -13.52 -1.90 -0.14
C LYS A 18 -13.99 -0.56 -0.73
N TYR A 19 -13.08 0.20 -1.32
CA TYR A 19 -13.35 1.55 -1.82
C TYR A 19 -13.22 1.70 -3.34
N ASP A 20 -13.14 0.57 -4.05
CA ASP A 20 -12.98 0.49 -5.51
C ASP A 20 -11.83 1.38 -6.04
N LYS A 21 -10.68 1.30 -5.36
CA LYS A 21 -9.50 2.13 -5.69
C LYS A 21 -8.53 1.41 -6.61
N THR A 22 -8.12 2.12 -7.65
CA THR A 22 -7.04 1.70 -8.56
C THR A 22 -5.65 1.84 -7.92
N ASP A 23 -4.66 1.11 -8.43
CA ASP A 23 -3.26 1.26 -7.99
C ASP A 23 -2.77 2.70 -8.14
N GLY A 24 -3.22 3.40 -9.18
CA GLY A 24 -2.89 4.80 -9.42
C GLY A 24 -3.40 5.74 -8.34
N GLU A 25 -4.65 5.56 -7.90
CA GLU A 25 -5.23 6.36 -6.82
C GLU A 25 -4.55 6.10 -5.48
N MET A 26 -4.23 4.83 -5.19
CA MET A 26 -3.52 4.46 -3.97
C MET A 26 -2.11 5.05 -3.95
N ALA A 27 -1.37 4.89 -5.05
CA ALA A 27 -0.02 5.42 -5.19
C ALA A 27 0.00 6.95 -5.06
N PHE A 28 -0.95 7.63 -5.72
CA PHE A 28 -1.11 9.08 -5.62
C PHE A 28 -1.38 9.53 -4.17
N GLY A 29 -2.33 8.89 -3.48
CA GLY A 29 -2.68 9.21 -2.09
C GLY A 29 -1.55 8.95 -1.09
N SER A 30 -0.74 7.92 -1.34
CA SER A 30 0.42 7.57 -0.51
C SER A 30 1.71 8.25 -0.93
N ARG A 31 1.69 9.13 -1.95
CA ARG A 31 2.86 9.84 -2.48
C ARG A 31 4.01 8.92 -2.90
N ILE A 32 3.67 7.77 -3.49
CA ILE A 32 4.64 6.85 -4.09
C ILE A 32 4.33 6.65 -5.58
N SER A 33 5.30 6.17 -6.35
CA SER A 33 5.03 5.86 -7.76
C SER A 33 4.14 4.62 -7.89
N VAL A 34 3.36 4.55 -8.97
CA VAL A 34 2.46 3.42 -9.25
C VAL A 34 3.23 2.11 -9.37
N GLU A 35 4.39 2.13 -10.03
CA GLU A 35 5.27 0.96 -10.18
C GLU A 35 5.76 0.46 -8.82
N ARG A 36 6.17 1.36 -7.92
CA ARG A 36 6.61 0.99 -6.57
C ARG A 36 5.46 0.46 -5.73
N PHE A 37 4.29 1.10 -5.79
CA PHE A 37 3.07 0.60 -5.15
C PHE A 37 2.76 -0.82 -5.61
N HIS A 38 2.80 -1.07 -6.93
CA HIS A 38 2.51 -2.37 -7.50
C HIS A 38 3.48 -3.44 -6.99
N ALA A 39 4.79 -3.16 -7.02
CA ALA A 39 5.82 -4.08 -6.53
C ALA A 39 5.70 -4.38 -5.02
N ILE A 40 5.29 -3.40 -4.21
CA ILE A 40 5.02 -3.61 -2.78
C ILE A 40 3.77 -4.48 -2.60
N LYS A 41 2.70 -4.21 -3.35
CA LYS A 41 1.44 -4.95 -3.29
C LYS A 41 1.59 -6.42 -3.71
N THR A 42 2.42 -6.69 -4.72
CA THR A 42 2.72 -8.05 -5.21
C THR A 42 3.76 -8.77 -4.36
N GLY A 43 4.40 -8.08 -3.42
CA GLY A 43 5.48 -8.62 -2.59
C GLY A 43 6.83 -8.75 -3.32
N GLU A 44 6.95 -8.19 -4.52
CA GLU A 44 8.19 -8.16 -5.30
C GLU A 44 9.24 -7.21 -4.70
N LEU A 45 8.79 -6.21 -3.94
CA LEU A 45 9.65 -5.22 -3.30
C LEU A 45 9.26 -5.00 -1.84
N GLN A 46 10.27 -4.98 -0.97
CA GLN A 46 10.08 -4.50 0.40
C GLN A 46 10.03 -2.97 0.41
N PRO A 47 8.98 -2.36 0.99
CA PRO A 47 8.91 -0.92 1.16
C PRO A 47 10.00 -0.45 2.14
N THR A 48 10.46 0.78 1.93
CA THR A 48 11.22 1.50 2.95
C THR A 48 10.31 1.90 4.12
N SER A 49 10.91 2.26 5.26
CA SER A 49 10.15 2.71 6.44
C SER A 49 9.21 3.90 6.15
N ASP A 50 9.60 4.81 5.27
CA ASP A 50 8.80 5.99 4.90
C ASP A 50 7.63 5.61 3.98
N GLU A 51 7.85 4.68 3.06
CA GLU A 51 6.81 4.17 2.16
C GLU A 51 5.77 3.36 2.92
N GLN A 52 6.23 2.48 3.81
CA GLN A 52 5.37 1.72 4.71
C GLN A 52 4.51 2.67 5.54
N ARG A 53 5.09 3.72 6.13
CA ARG A 53 4.35 4.72 6.91
C ARG A 53 3.35 5.48 6.06
N SER A 54 3.71 5.87 4.84
CA SER A 54 2.83 6.61 3.93
C SER A 54 1.63 5.77 3.47
N LEU A 55 1.88 4.50 3.13
CA LEU A 55 0.84 3.53 2.77
C LEU A 55 -0.09 3.24 3.94
N GLN A 56 0.46 2.94 5.11
CA GLN A 56 -0.32 2.70 6.33
C GLN A 56 -1.16 3.92 6.71
N SER A 57 -0.58 5.12 6.67
CA SER A 57 -1.31 6.35 6.98
C SER A 57 -2.48 6.56 6.01
N PHE A 58 -2.28 6.29 4.73
CA PHE A 58 -3.33 6.43 3.73
C PHE A 58 -4.50 5.46 3.96
N ILE A 59 -4.23 4.19 4.22
CA ILE A 59 -5.29 3.17 4.37
C ILE A 59 -5.96 3.17 5.75
N THR A 60 -5.33 3.77 6.76
CA THR A 60 -5.88 3.89 8.13
C THR A 60 -6.65 5.20 8.35
N THR A 61 -6.35 6.24 7.56
CA THR A 61 -7.17 7.46 7.56
C THR A 61 -8.52 7.11 6.94
N LYS A 62 -9.60 7.20 7.72
CA LYS A 62 -10.98 7.03 7.20
C LYS A 62 -11.17 7.96 5.98
N PRO A 63 -11.90 7.50 4.95
CA PRO A 63 -12.13 8.29 3.73
C PRO A 63 -12.82 9.62 4.02
#